data_AF-A0A1G6NRU5-F1
#
_entry.id   AF-A0A1G6NRU5-F1
#
_cell.length_a   1.000
_cell.length_b   1.000
_cell.length_c   1.000
_cell.angle_alpha   90.00
_cell.angle_beta   90.00
_cell.angle_gamma   90.00
#
_symmetry.space_group_name_H-M   'P 1'
#
loop_
_entity.id
_entity.type
_entity.pdbx_description
1 polymer ?
#
loop_
_entity_poly.entity_id
_entity_poly.type
_entity_poly.pdbx_seq_one_letter_code
_entity_poly.pdbx_strand_id
1 'polypeptide(L)'
;MKNQLVLSLILLMLGCKQDNQTLPQNLDSSEFSIPIPDHFSNAYVVSSDNAGNLFGGYFLQNNSLDMIDLEKAEIVGQIKMQSSISEVVTQGGGITLLEDGFMYKTHNRIFYFPENQNEPSRSYSLDDEILFNGKSYFNGVKGIISVLNDIPPISIFQDKMVLPLFHTTKPFHFAGIYLLDKDFEVSKVIPIDLGEKLREQMILFEGLHHPQISTDQDFVFISFPFSSKVIIIDPESGEMSIKSTPGKYVSDQIDPSNFTKGEYKARSIRYSAQFWDLVWDPYRKVFYRIEKEEHFDENGERVNTRRGDHWINIIDSNWKALGHFKLPNDHFSRPYITEKGIYFQRANSDNETELRFAFYSSLPI
;
A
#
# COMPACT_ATOMS: atom_id res chain seq x y z
N MET A 1 -29.43 -0.17 -54.74
CA MET A 1 -28.45 -1.01 -54.02
C MET A 1 -27.42 -0.12 -53.32
N LYS A 2 -27.74 0.40 -52.14
CA LYS A 2 -26.87 1.15 -51.21
C LYS A 2 -27.74 1.39 -49.97
N ASN A 3 -27.45 0.73 -48.85
CA ASN A 3 -27.99 0.93 -47.48
C ASN A 3 -28.08 -0.36 -46.62
N GLN A 4 -27.48 -1.48 -47.04
CA GLN A 4 -27.40 -2.68 -46.19
C GLN A 4 -26.05 -2.89 -45.49
N LEU A 5 -25.04 -2.04 -45.74
CA LEU A 5 -23.68 -2.24 -45.21
C LEU A 5 -23.36 -1.46 -43.92
N VAL A 6 -24.29 -0.64 -43.41
CA VAL A 6 -24.05 0.19 -42.21
C VAL A 6 -24.62 -0.43 -40.93
N LEU A 7 -25.55 -1.39 -41.04
CA LEU A 7 -26.12 -2.05 -39.85
C LEU A 7 -25.23 -3.15 -39.25
N SER A 8 -24.24 -3.66 -40.00
CA SER A 8 -23.38 -4.75 -39.55
C SER A 8 -22.21 -4.30 -38.66
N LEU A 9 -21.88 -2.99 -38.66
CA LEU A 9 -20.82 -2.45 -37.81
C LEU A 9 -21.31 -2.03 -36.41
N ILE A 10 -22.61 -1.77 -36.25
CA ILE A 10 -23.18 -1.36 -34.95
C ILE A 10 -23.46 -2.58 -34.05
N LEU A 11 -23.67 -3.77 -34.62
CA LEU A 11 -23.85 -5.01 -33.83
C LEU A 11 -22.54 -5.62 -33.28
N LEU A 12 -21.37 -5.17 -33.73
CA LEU A 12 -20.07 -5.55 -33.15
C LEU A 12 -19.62 -4.63 -31.99
N MET A 13 -20.43 -3.63 -31.65
CA MET A 13 -20.30 -2.82 -30.44
C MET A 13 -21.29 -3.23 -29.34
N LEU A 14 -21.84 -4.44 -29.42
CA LEU A 14 -22.46 -5.09 -28.26
C LEU A 14 -21.33 -5.44 -27.30
N GLY A 15 -21.17 -4.56 -26.31
CA GLY A 15 -20.05 -4.52 -25.40
C GLY A 15 -19.69 -5.89 -24.85
N CYS A 16 -18.39 -6.20 -24.93
CA CYS A 16 -17.73 -7.00 -23.91
C CYS A 16 -17.96 -6.28 -22.58
N LYS A 17 -19.10 -6.56 -21.94
CA LYS A 17 -19.28 -6.27 -20.53
C LYS A 17 -18.16 -7.04 -19.85
N GLN A 18 -17.25 -6.32 -19.21
CA GLN A 18 -16.20 -6.92 -18.43
C GLN A 18 -16.92 -7.59 -17.25
N ASP A 19 -17.18 -8.89 -17.38
CA ASP A 19 -17.76 -9.68 -16.29
C ASP A 19 -16.70 -9.74 -15.19
N ASN A 20 -16.86 -8.85 -14.20
CA ASN A 20 -16.09 -8.90 -12.97
C ASN A 20 -16.52 -10.17 -12.22
N GLN A 21 -15.87 -11.29 -12.54
CA GLN A 21 -16.15 -12.57 -11.92
C GLN A 21 -15.78 -12.49 -10.43
N THR A 22 -16.76 -12.81 -9.59
CA THR A 22 -16.48 -13.06 -8.17
C THR A 22 -15.84 -14.43 -8.11
N LEU A 23 -14.62 -14.49 -7.60
CA LEU A 23 -13.91 -15.74 -7.41
C LEU A 23 -14.52 -16.52 -6.22
N PRO A 24 -14.36 -17.85 -6.17
CA PRO A 24 -14.89 -18.67 -5.07
C PRO A 24 -14.46 -18.12 -3.71
N GLN A 25 -15.39 -18.01 -2.76
CA GLN A 25 -15.12 -17.51 -1.41
C GLN A 25 -14.26 -18.48 -0.58
N ASN A 26 -14.27 -19.77 -0.92
CA ASN A 26 -13.44 -20.78 -0.29
C ASN A 26 -12.20 -21.01 -1.15
N LEU A 27 -11.22 -20.12 -0.97
CA LEU A 27 -9.87 -20.37 -1.43
C LEU A 27 -9.24 -21.39 -0.48
N ASP A 28 -8.76 -22.52 -1.02
CA ASP A 28 -8.01 -23.48 -0.21
C ASP A 28 -6.78 -22.78 0.37
N SER A 29 -6.76 -22.62 1.68
CA SER A 29 -5.62 -22.09 2.43
C SER A 29 -5.07 -23.13 3.38
N SER A 30 -3.75 -23.12 3.55
CA SER A 30 -3.13 -23.77 4.70
C SER A 30 -2.82 -22.72 5.76
N GLU A 31 -3.07 -23.05 7.01
CA GLU A 31 -2.78 -22.18 8.15
C GLU A 31 -1.56 -22.71 8.90
N PHE A 32 -0.75 -21.80 9.40
CA PHE A 32 0.36 -22.13 10.29
C PHE A 32 0.59 -21.00 11.28
N SER A 33 1.35 -21.31 12.31
CA SER A 33 1.80 -20.33 13.29
C SER A 33 3.29 -20.44 13.55
N ILE A 34 3.87 -19.30 13.92
CA ILE A 34 5.28 -19.17 14.28
C ILE A 34 5.31 -18.83 15.77
N PRO A 35 5.91 -19.68 16.61
CA PRO A 35 6.00 -19.40 18.04
C PRO A 35 6.90 -18.19 18.27
N ILE A 36 6.51 -17.34 19.20
CA ILE A 36 7.24 -16.13 19.59
C ILE A 36 7.30 -16.02 21.12
N PRO A 37 8.27 -15.28 21.68
CA PRO A 37 8.35 -15.09 23.13
C PRO A 37 7.08 -14.45 23.73
N ASP A 38 6.73 -14.83 24.96
CA ASP A 38 5.55 -14.35 25.70
C ASP A 38 5.45 -12.82 25.77
N HIS A 39 4.22 -12.31 25.86
CA HIS A 39 3.85 -10.88 25.92
C HIS A 39 4.05 -10.12 24.60
N PHE A 40 3.39 -10.60 23.57
CA PHE A 40 3.40 -10.01 22.24
C PHE A 40 2.76 -8.62 22.15
N SER A 41 3.34 -7.74 21.33
CA SER A 41 2.66 -6.49 20.95
C SER A 41 1.96 -6.62 19.59
N ASN A 42 0.74 -6.10 19.53
CA ASN A 42 -0.20 -6.14 18.40
C ASN A 42 0.26 -5.51 17.04
N ALA A 43 1.53 -5.15 16.84
CA ALA A 43 1.97 -4.40 15.67
C ALA A 43 3.28 -4.95 15.07
N TYR A 44 3.18 -6.05 14.33
CA TYR A 44 4.21 -6.38 13.34
C TYR A 44 3.92 -5.52 12.12
N VAL A 45 4.87 -4.66 11.74
CA VAL A 45 4.88 -4.09 10.41
C VAL A 45 5.81 -4.95 9.60
N VAL A 46 5.25 -5.54 8.54
CA VAL A 46 5.86 -6.66 7.83
C VAL A 46 6.22 -6.21 6.42
N SER A 47 7.47 -6.45 6.03
CA SER A 47 7.95 -6.27 4.65
C SER A 47 8.73 -7.48 4.21
N SER A 48 8.53 -7.87 2.95
CA SER A 48 9.34 -8.87 2.27
C SER A 48 10.70 -8.32 1.89
N ASP A 49 11.69 -9.20 1.76
CA ASP A 49 12.91 -8.97 0.98
C ASP A 49 12.62 -9.04 -0.54
N ASN A 50 13.62 -8.70 -1.35
CA ASN A 50 13.53 -8.78 -2.82
C ASN A 50 13.23 -10.21 -3.32
N ALA A 51 13.55 -11.23 -2.52
CA ALA A 51 13.27 -12.64 -2.80
C ALA A 51 11.89 -13.10 -2.28
N GLY A 52 11.13 -12.24 -1.59
CA GLY A 52 9.80 -12.55 -1.07
C GLY A 52 9.77 -13.56 0.09
N ASN A 53 10.90 -14.05 0.61
CA ASN A 53 10.92 -15.18 1.54
C ASN A 53 11.14 -14.77 3.00
N LEU A 54 11.81 -13.63 3.20
CA LEU A 54 12.13 -13.11 4.52
C LEU A 54 11.31 -11.88 4.85
N PHE A 55 10.88 -11.80 6.10
CA PHE A 55 9.99 -10.77 6.59
C PHE A 55 10.49 -10.17 7.89
N GLY A 56 10.59 -8.85 7.97
CA GLY A 56 10.96 -8.16 9.21
C GLY A 56 9.72 -7.75 10.01
N GLY A 57 9.73 -7.91 11.33
CA GLY A 57 8.64 -7.46 12.20
C GLY A 57 9.14 -6.96 13.55
N TYR A 58 8.60 -5.85 14.04
CA TYR A 58 9.09 -5.23 15.27
C TYR A 58 8.38 -5.78 16.52
N PHE A 59 9.18 -6.24 17.48
CA PHE A 59 8.72 -6.68 18.78
C PHE A 59 8.97 -5.58 19.83
N LEU A 60 7.90 -4.83 20.15
CA LEU A 60 7.98 -3.65 21.02
C LEU A 60 8.59 -3.95 22.40
N GLN A 61 8.27 -5.11 23.00
CA GLN A 61 8.65 -5.37 24.39
C GLN A 61 10.13 -5.72 24.58
N ASN A 62 10.72 -6.40 23.60
CA ASN A 62 12.15 -6.74 23.61
C ASN A 62 12.99 -5.75 22.79
N ASN A 63 12.37 -4.68 22.29
CA ASN A 63 12.99 -3.70 21.39
C ASN A 63 13.75 -4.35 20.24
N SER A 64 13.16 -5.36 19.59
CA SER A 64 13.85 -6.11 18.55
C SER A 64 13.11 -6.06 17.22
N LEU A 65 13.87 -6.11 16.13
CA LEU A 65 13.34 -6.49 14.83
C LEU A 65 13.59 -7.99 14.66
N ASP A 66 12.52 -8.77 14.57
CA ASP A 66 12.57 -10.20 14.31
C ASP A 66 12.49 -10.43 12.79
N MET A 67 13.39 -11.26 12.29
CA MET A 67 13.43 -11.69 10.90
C MET A 67 12.82 -13.08 10.80
N ILE A 68 11.77 -13.20 10.00
CA ILE A 68 10.91 -14.38 9.91
C ILE A 68 11.01 -14.96 8.51
N ASP A 69 11.24 -16.26 8.43
CA ASP A 69 11.13 -17.03 7.19
C ASP A 69 9.75 -17.70 7.15
N LEU A 70 8.86 -17.25 6.26
CA LEU A 70 7.50 -17.78 6.18
C LEU A 70 7.46 -19.20 5.62
N GLU A 71 8.45 -19.61 4.82
CA GLU A 71 8.48 -20.96 4.27
C GLU A 71 8.89 -21.99 5.33
N LYS A 72 9.84 -21.61 6.18
CA LYS A 72 10.28 -22.44 7.32
C LYS A 72 9.39 -22.29 8.55
N ALA A 73 8.52 -21.28 8.56
CA ALA A 73 7.67 -20.91 9.69
C ALA A 73 8.48 -20.68 10.99
N GLU A 74 9.62 -19.99 10.89
CA GLU A 74 10.51 -19.75 12.03
C GLU A 74 11.12 -18.34 12.04
N ILE A 75 11.57 -17.91 13.22
CA ILE A 75 12.42 -16.73 13.35
C ILE A 75 13.86 -17.14 13.01
N VAL A 76 14.41 -16.57 11.94
CA VAL A 76 15.76 -16.86 11.45
C VAL A 76 16.80 -15.84 11.92
N GLY A 77 16.38 -14.70 12.45
CA GLY A 77 17.29 -13.67 12.96
C GLY A 77 16.60 -12.66 13.86
N GLN A 78 17.38 -11.94 14.65
CA GLN A 78 16.89 -10.88 15.51
C GLN A 78 17.92 -9.75 15.61
N ILE A 79 17.48 -8.51 15.44
CA ILE A 79 18.28 -7.31 15.66
C ILE A 79 17.73 -6.60 16.89
N LYS A 80 18.49 -6.61 17.99
CA LYS A 80 18.12 -5.89 19.21
C LYS A 80 18.47 -4.42 19.09
N MET A 81 17.46 -3.55 19.10
CA MET A 81 17.61 -2.11 19.02
C MET A 81 18.00 -1.52 20.39
N GLN A 82 18.75 -0.43 20.37
CA GLN A 82 19.00 0.32 21.60
C GLN A 82 17.76 1.06 22.11
N SER A 83 17.68 1.27 23.41
CA SER A 83 16.51 1.86 24.10
C SER A 83 16.19 3.30 23.69
N SER A 84 17.19 4.08 23.26
CA SER A 84 16.98 5.45 22.76
C SER A 84 16.28 5.47 21.40
N ILE A 85 16.49 4.43 20.59
CA ILE A 85 15.89 4.28 19.26
C ILE A 85 14.52 3.61 19.37
N SER A 86 14.31 2.73 20.36
CA SER A 86 13.02 2.09 20.56
C SER A 86 11.88 3.07 20.79
N GLU A 87 12.10 4.20 21.46
CA GLU A 87 11.05 5.24 21.62
C GLU A 87 10.58 5.82 20.27
N VAL A 88 11.46 5.87 19.28
CA VAL A 88 11.15 6.35 17.93
C VAL A 88 10.51 5.23 17.09
N VAL A 89 10.93 4.00 17.29
CA VAL A 89 10.45 2.80 16.56
C VAL A 89 9.14 2.25 17.15
N THR A 90 8.80 2.56 18.39
CA THR A 90 7.61 2.02 19.07
C THR A 90 6.28 2.63 18.62
N GLN A 91 6.30 3.75 17.90
CA GLN A 91 5.08 4.47 17.47
C GLN A 91 4.41 3.87 16.23
N GLY A 92 4.87 2.72 15.75
CA GLY A 92 4.47 2.17 14.45
C GLY A 92 5.22 2.85 13.31
N GLY A 93 5.51 2.09 12.25
CA GLY A 93 6.33 2.57 11.15
C GLY A 93 6.53 1.51 10.08
N GLY A 94 6.73 1.95 8.84
CA GLY A 94 6.97 1.08 7.69
C GLY A 94 8.37 0.50 7.72
N ILE A 95 8.53 -0.82 7.66
CA ILE A 95 9.82 -1.49 7.48
C ILE A 95 10.00 -1.79 6.00
N THR A 96 11.18 -1.61 5.44
CA THR A 96 11.52 -2.08 4.08
C THR A 96 12.84 -2.83 4.16
N LEU A 97 12.87 -4.10 3.77
CA LEU A 97 14.12 -4.89 3.74
C LEU A 97 14.92 -4.58 2.49
N LEU A 98 16.25 -4.54 2.62
CA LEU A 98 17.23 -4.31 1.56
C LEU A 98 18.28 -5.42 1.59
N GLU A 99 19.09 -5.54 0.55
CA GLU A 99 20.15 -6.55 0.49
C GLU A 99 21.22 -6.34 1.58
N ASP A 100 21.49 -5.08 1.96
CA ASP A 100 22.55 -4.71 2.90
C ASP A 100 22.02 -4.18 4.25
N GLY A 101 20.74 -4.40 4.55
CA GLY A 101 20.12 -3.92 5.79
C GLY A 101 18.61 -3.73 5.69
N PHE A 102 18.08 -2.77 6.44
CA PHE A 102 16.67 -2.40 6.36
C PHE A 102 16.45 -0.91 6.57
N MET A 103 15.32 -0.41 6.07
CA MET A 103 14.84 0.92 6.36
C MET A 103 13.66 0.88 7.33
N TYR A 104 13.57 1.88 8.19
CA TYR A 104 12.46 2.10 9.09
C TYR A 104 11.90 3.51 8.88
N LYS A 105 10.64 3.60 8.46
CA LYS A 105 9.93 4.85 8.19
C LYS A 105 8.98 5.16 9.34
N THR A 106 9.20 6.29 10.00
CA THR A 106 8.20 6.92 10.86
C THR A 106 7.35 7.90 10.06
N HIS A 107 6.44 8.59 10.73
CA HIS A 107 5.64 9.63 10.12
C HIS A 107 6.44 10.85 9.61
N ASN A 108 7.64 11.10 10.17
CA ASN A 108 8.44 12.29 9.86
C ASN A 108 9.91 11.99 9.54
N ARG A 109 10.34 10.72 9.55
CA ARG A 109 11.74 10.36 9.34
C ARG A 109 11.87 8.98 8.73
N ILE A 110 12.94 8.80 7.97
CA ILE A 110 13.42 7.49 7.50
C ILE A 110 14.75 7.22 8.18
N PHE A 111 14.93 6.00 8.67
CA PHE A 111 16.18 5.51 9.22
C PHE A 111 16.67 4.36 8.37
N TYR A 112 17.98 4.25 8.18
CA TYR A 112 18.59 3.08 7.56
C TYR A 112 19.51 2.39 8.58
N PHE A 113 19.29 1.10 8.72
CA PHE A 113 20.03 0.20 9.59
C PHE A 113 20.79 -0.78 8.71
N PRO A 114 22.13 -0.68 8.66
CA PRO A 114 22.93 -1.68 7.96
C PRO A 114 22.73 -3.08 8.57
N GLU A 115 23.01 -4.10 7.79
CA GLU A 115 22.93 -5.49 8.23
C GLU A 115 23.69 -5.70 9.55
N ASN A 116 23.07 -6.41 10.49
CA ASN A 116 23.64 -6.75 11.79
C ASN A 116 23.99 -5.54 12.70
N GLN A 117 23.50 -4.34 12.40
CA GLN A 117 23.66 -3.17 13.27
C GLN A 117 22.39 -2.85 14.05
N ASN A 118 22.56 -2.41 15.29
CA ASN A 118 21.47 -2.04 16.21
C ASN A 118 21.22 -0.53 16.31
N GLU A 119 21.98 0.26 15.58
CA GLU A 119 21.83 1.70 15.45
C GLU A 119 21.69 2.08 13.97
N PRO A 120 20.91 3.13 13.64
CA PRO A 120 20.83 3.60 12.28
C PRO A 120 22.16 4.28 11.92
N SER A 121 22.73 3.92 10.77
CA SER A 121 23.93 4.60 10.28
C SER A 121 23.62 5.98 9.70
N ARG A 122 22.36 6.22 9.34
CA ARG A 122 21.88 7.48 8.74
C ARG A 122 20.37 7.64 8.94
N SER A 123 19.91 8.89 8.85
CA SER A 123 18.48 9.22 8.86
C SER A 123 18.16 10.38 7.92
N TYR A 124 16.96 10.38 7.36
CA TYR A 124 16.42 11.42 6.49
C TYR A 124 15.14 11.99 7.06
N SER A 125 15.08 13.30 7.23
CA SER A 125 13.90 14.00 7.72
C SER A 125 12.91 14.22 6.58
N LEU A 126 11.68 13.72 6.74
CA LEU A 126 10.58 13.95 5.79
C LEU A 126 10.05 15.39 5.88
N ASP A 127 10.44 16.12 6.93
CA ASP A 127 10.11 17.53 7.14
C ASP A 127 11.02 18.48 6.36
N ASP A 128 12.08 17.97 5.73
CA ASP A 128 13.05 18.80 5.02
C ASP A 128 12.46 19.33 3.72
N GLU A 129 12.72 20.60 3.44
CA GLU A 129 12.25 21.26 2.24
C GLU A 129 13.07 20.82 1.03
N ILE A 130 12.38 20.42 -0.04
CA ILE A 130 12.98 20.06 -1.32
C ILE A 130 12.73 21.20 -2.30
N LEU A 131 13.82 21.74 -2.88
CA LEU A 131 13.73 22.73 -3.94
C LEU A 131 13.70 22.05 -5.31
N PHE A 132 12.65 22.31 -6.07
CA PHE A 132 12.48 21.81 -7.42
C PHE A 132 11.88 22.88 -8.33
N ASN A 133 12.52 23.18 -9.47
CA ASN A 133 12.11 24.25 -10.39
C ASN A 133 11.84 25.60 -9.71
N GLY A 134 12.65 25.96 -8.72
CA GLY A 134 12.51 27.21 -7.95
C GLY A 134 11.32 27.24 -7.00
N LYS A 135 10.67 26.10 -6.74
CA LYS A 135 9.56 25.95 -5.81
C LYS A 135 9.92 24.98 -4.68
N SER A 136 9.29 25.20 -3.54
CA SER A 136 9.49 24.48 -2.29
C SER A 136 8.46 23.37 -2.11
N TYR A 137 8.94 22.18 -1.73
CA TYR A 137 8.14 20.98 -1.53
C TYR A 137 8.50 20.29 -0.21
N PHE A 138 7.62 19.42 0.28
CA PHE A 138 7.87 18.54 1.43
C PHE A 138 7.50 17.09 1.09
N ASN A 139 8.09 16.15 1.82
CA ASN A 139 7.75 14.72 1.75
C ASN A 139 6.78 14.29 2.86
N GLY A 140 6.82 14.95 4.01
CA GLY A 140 6.06 14.56 5.19
C GLY A 140 4.66 15.17 5.24
N VAL A 141 3.62 14.33 5.19
CA VAL A 141 2.74 13.94 6.32
C VAL A 141 2.25 15.00 7.33
N LYS A 142 2.84 16.21 7.42
CA LYS A 142 2.48 17.36 8.27
C LYS A 142 1.08 17.95 8.04
N GLY A 143 0.26 17.30 7.20
CA GLY A 143 -1.13 17.67 6.95
C GLY A 143 -2.16 16.70 7.52
N ILE A 144 -2.00 15.38 7.39
CA ILE A 144 -3.03 14.39 7.77
C ILE A 144 -2.38 13.07 8.16
N ILE A 145 -2.07 12.91 9.43
CA ILE A 145 -2.21 11.61 10.09
C ILE A 145 -3.46 11.75 10.94
N SER A 146 -4.60 11.24 10.47
CA SER A 146 -5.74 11.08 11.40
C SER A 146 -6.76 10.02 11.04
N VAL A 147 -6.60 9.25 9.96
CA VAL A 147 -7.64 8.26 9.61
C VAL A 147 -7.15 6.83 9.48
N LEU A 148 -6.01 6.58 8.81
CA LEU A 148 -5.61 5.21 8.48
C LEU A 148 -4.70 4.55 9.54
N ASN A 149 -4.15 5.34 10.47
CA ASN A 149 -3.23 4.90 11.54
C ASN A 149 -2.06 4.03 11.07
N ASP A 150 -1.74 3.97 9.76
CA ASP A 150 -0.74 3.05 9.22
C ASP A 150 0.31 3.83 8.44
N ILE A 151 1.58 3.51 8.66
CA ILE A 151 2.70 4.11 7.95
C ILE A 151 3.19 3.03 6.99
N PRO A 152 2.91 3.15 5.68
CA PRO A 152 3.29 2.11 4.73
C PRO A 152 4.82 2.02 4.62
N PRO A 153 5.34 0.83 4.26
CA PRO A 153 6.74 0.68 3.90
C PRO A 153 7.12 1.57 2.72
N ILE A 154 8.42 1.78 2.53
CA ILE A 154 8.95 2.53 1.41
C ILE A 154 9.05 1.60 0.20
N SER A 155 8.57 2.07 -0.95
CA SER A 155 8.68 1.35 -2.22
C SER A 155 10.06 1.62 -2.83
N ILE A 156 10.70 0.56 -3.34
CA ILE A 156 12.05 0.61 -3.91
C ILE A 156 11.97 0.36 -5.42
N PHE A 157 12.62 1.23 -6.20
CA PHE A 157 12.78 1.11 -7.64
C PHE A 157 14.27 1.20 -7.97
N GLN A 158 14.87 0.13 -8.50
CA GLN A 158 16.29 0.08 -8.87
C GLN A 158 17.21 0.66 -7.78
N ASP A 159 17.07 0.13 -6.55
CA ASP A 159 17.80 0.55 -5.34
C ASP A 159 17.55 1.99 -4.86
N LYS A 160 16.56 2.68 -5.42
CA LYS A 160 16.13 4.02 -5.00
C LYS A 160 14.79 3.97 -4.29
N MET A 161 14.67 4.73 -3.22
CA MET A 161 13.40 4.95 -2.53
C MET A 161 12.51 5.87 -3.36
N VAL A 162 11.24 5.48 -3.51
CA VAL A 162 10.23 6.27 -4.19
C VAL A 162 9.33 6.95 -3.15
N LEU A 163 9.31 8.28 -3.16
CA LEU A 163 8.60 9.06 -2.17
C LEU A 163 7.69 10.10 -2.83
N PRO A 164 6.52 10.39 -2.23
CA PRO A 164 5.61 11.39 -2.75
C PRO A 164 6.18 12.81 -2.54
N LEU A 165 5.85 13.72 -3.46
CA LEU A 165 6.24 15.12 -3.40
C LEU A 165 4.99 16.01 -3.28
N PHE A 166 4.93 16.84 -2.25
CA PHE A 166 3.80 17.74 -1.99
C PHE A 166 4.22 19.21 -1.95
N HIS A 167 3.35 20.11 -2.39
CA HIS A 167 3.64 21.55 -2.45
C HIS A 167 3.51 22.22 -1.07
N THR A 168 4.51 22.99 -0.63
CA THR A 168 4.49 23.64 0.71
C THR A 168 3.37 24.66 0.89
N THR A 169 3.14 25.51 -0.12
CA THR A 169 2.14 26.59 -0.04
C THR A 169 0.73 26.20 -0.48
N LYS A 170 0.54 25.01 -1.04
CA LYS A 170 -0.76 24.50 -1.47
C LYS A 170 -1.02 23.21 -0.71
N PRO A 171 -1.68 23.27 0.45
CA PRO A 171 -2.07 22.10 1.20
C PRO A 171 -2.70 21.08 0.26
N PHE A 172 -2.35 19.80 0.42
CA PHE A 172 -3.00 18.68 -0.27
C PHE A 172 -2.70 18.57 -1.77
N HIS A 173 -1.78 19.39 -2.30
CA HIS A 173 -1.40 19.33 -3.69
C HIS A 173 -0.22 18.37 -3.90
N PHE A 174 -0.56 17.13 -4.28
CA PHE A 174 0.41 16.18 -4.81
C PHE A 174 1.02 16.74 -6.10
N ALA A 175 2.34 16.86 -6.14
CA ALA A 175 3.08 17.50 -7.21
C ALA A 175 3.92 16.53 -8.05
N GLY A 176 4.14 15.32 -7.57
CA GLY A 176 5.07 14.39 -8.19
C GLY A 176 5.55 13.31 -7.25
N ILE A 177 6.56 12.59 -7.71
CA ILE A 177 7.39 11.72 -6.88
C ILE A 177 8.83 12.19 -6.96
N TYR A 178 9.64 11.73 -6.04
CA TYR A 178 11.08 11.88 -6.13
C TYR A 178 11.77 10.59 -5.68
N LEU A 179 12.97 10.39 -6.21
CA LEU A 179 13.80 9.23 -5.97
C LEU A 179 14.94 9.63 -5.04
N LEU A 180 15.03 8.99 -3.87
CA LEU A 180 16.19 9.09 -3.00
C LEU A 180 17.08 7.88 -3.19
N ASP A 181 18.38 8.11 -3.31
CA ASP A 181 19.34 7.02 -3.22
C ASP A 181 19.55 6.58 -1.76
N LYS A 182 20.37 5.55 -1.57
CA LYS A 182 20.68 5.02 -0.24
C LYS A 182 21.31 6.06 0.68
N ASP A 183 22.03 7.05 0.15
CA ASP A 183 22.68 8.11 0.92
C ASP A 183 21.72 9.27 1.22
N PHE A 184 20.43 9.09 0.90
CA PHE A 184 19.35 10.05 1.06
C PHE A 184 19.53 11.32 0.23
N GLU A 185 20.28 11.23 -0.87
CA GLU A 185 20.37 12.30 -1.85
C GLU A 185 19.24 12.18 -2.89
N VAL A 186 18.67 13.33 -3.25
CA VAL A 186 17.63 13.39 -4.29
C VAL A 186 18.27 13.15 -5.65
N SER A 187 18.11 11.93 -6.16
CA SER A 187 18.65 11.53 -7.46
C SER A 187 17.79 11.99 -8.64
N LYS A 188 16.45 12.04 -8.45
CA LYS A 188 15.51 12.44 -9.51
C LYS A 188 14.23 13.00 -8.91
N VAL A 189 13.62 13.97 -9.59
CA VAL A 189 12.28 14.47 -9.29
C VAL A 189 11.43 14.34 -10.55
N ILE A 190 10.25 13.74 -10.42
CA ILE A 190 9.33 13.49 -11.53
C ILE A 190 8.03 14.24 -11.24
N PRO A 191 7.76 15.35 -11.94
CA PRO A 191 6.52 16.10 -11.76
C PRO A 191 5.33 15.33 -12.34
N ILE A 192 4.19 15.42 -11.67
CA ILE A 192 2.96 14.76 -12.10
C ILE A 192 1.84 15.80 -12.17
N ASP A 193 1.19 15.89 -13.34
CA ASP A 193 -0.07 16.63 -13.47
C ASP A 193 -1.24 15.65 -13.53
N LEU A 194 -2.03 15.64 -12.46
CA LEU A 194 -3.22 14.81 -12.32
C LEU A 194 -4.40 15.27 -13.21
N GLY A 195 -4.28 16.45 -13.83
CA GLY A 195 -5.37 17.13 -14.52
C GLY A 195 -6.40 17.72 -13.55
N GLU A 196 -7.29 18.56 -14.08
CA GLU A 196 -8.26 19.31 -13.27
C GLU A 196 -9.26 18.41 -12.53
N LYS A 197 -9.86 17.44 -13.23
CA LYS A 197 -10.91 16.58 -12.67
C LYS A 197 -10.44 15.73 -11.48
N LEU A 198 -9.27 15.09 -11.57
CA LEU A 198 -8.74 14.29 -10.47
C LEU A 198 -8.28 15.18 -9.31
N ARG A 199 -7.73 16.37 -9.63
CA ARG A 199 -7.37 17.37 -8.63
C ARG A 199 -8.57 17.92 -7.86
N GLU A 200 -9.70 18.16 -8.52
CA GLU A 200 -10.95 18.57 -7.87
C GLU A 200 -11.51 17.49 -6.96
N GLN A 201 -11.55 16.24 -7.45
CA GLN A 201 -11.90 15.08 -6.62
C GLN A 201 -11.00 15.04 -5.39
N MET A 202 -9.69 15.19 -5.57
CA MET A 202 -8.76 15.25 -4.46
C MET A 202 -9.12 16.38 -3.48
N ILE A 203 -9.22 17.64 -3.92
CA ILE A 203 -9.56 18.76 -3.04
C ILE A 203 -10.85 18.51 -2.22
N LEU A 204 -11.86 17.84 -2.79
CA LEU A 204 -13.10 17.48 -2.08
C LEU A 204 -12.88 16.57 -0.86
N PHE A 205 -11.85 15.73 -0.87
CA PHE A 205 -11.53 14.80 0.22
C PHE A 205 -10.54 15.36 1.24
N GLU A 206 -10.29 16.68 1.20
CA GLU A 206 -9.50 17.50 2.14
C GLU A 206 -8.52 16.69 3.00
N GLY A 207 -7.55 16.04 2.34
CA GLY A 207 -6.43 15.41 3.02
C GLY A 207 -6.20 13.92 2.87
N LEU A 208 -7.00 13.22 2.05
CA LEU A 208 -6.77 11.79 1.77
C LEU A 208 -6.00 11.56 0.47
N HIS A 209 -5.09 12.50 0.19
CA HIS A 209 -4.21 12.51 -0.99
C HIS A 209 -2.93 11.77 -0.78
N HIS A 210 -2.80 10.96 0.27
CA HIS A 210 -1.61 10.15 0.38
C HIS A 210 -1.71 9.06 -0.67
N PRO A 211 -0.91 9.12 -1.75
CA PRO A 211 -0.91 8.03 -2.70
C PRO A 211 -0.34 6.80 -2.01
N GLN A 212 -0.87 5.63 -2.37
CA GLN A 212 -0.13 4.39 -2.26
C GLN A 212 0.83 4.33 -3.45
N ILE A 213 2.09 4.08 -3.16
CA ILE A 213 3.12 3.94 -4.18
C ILE A 213 3.53 2.48 -4.19
N SER A 214 3.57 1.88 -5.38
CA SER A 214 4.07 0.53 -5.62
C SER A 214 5.07 0.58 -6.76
N THR A 215 5.90 -0.43 -6.90
CA THR A 215 6.96 -0.48 -7.92
C THR A 215 7.08 -1.88 -8.49
N ASP A 216 7.46 -1.95 -9.77
CA ASP A 216 8.08 -3.15 -10.34
C ASP A 216 9.50 -2.80 -10.82
N GLN A 217 10.06 -3.61 -11.73
CA GLN A 217 11.40 -3.40 -12.27
C GLN A 217 11.51 -2.19 -13.21
N ASP A 218 10.40 -1.78 -13.82
CA ASP A 218 10.35 -0.85 -14.93
C ASP A 218 9.55 0.43 -14.61
N PHE A 219 8.56 0.34 -13.71
CA PHE A 219 7.57 1.36 -13.48
C PHE A 219 7.31 1.64 -11.99
N VAL A 220 6.86 2.87 -11.74
CA VAL A 220 6.24 3.31 -10.49
C VAL A 220 4.73 3.41 -10.69
N PHE A 221 3.98 2.86 -9.73
CA PHE A 221 2.52 2.88 -9.72
C PHE A 221 2.02 3.75 -8.57
N ILE A 222 1.04 4.60 -8.86
CA ILE A 222 0.44 5.51 -7.88
C ILE A 222 -1.07 5.26 -7.87
N SER A 223 -1.58 4.82 -6.71
CA SER A 223 -2.99 4.57 -6.44
C SER A 223 -3.48 5.55 -5.38
N PHE A 224 -4.63 6.18 -5.62
CA PHE A 224 -5.29 7.03 -4.62
C PHE A 224 -6.49 6.29 -4.00
N PRO A 225 -6.76 6.45 -2.69
CA PRO A 225 -7.80 5.67 -2.00
C PRO A 225 -9.18 5.78 -2.63
N PHE A 226 -9.57 6.94 -3.13
CA PHE A 226 -10.91 7.13 -3.70
C PHE A 226 -10.92 7.12 -5.23
N SER A 227 -9.81 6.79 -5.90
CA SER A 227 -9.76 6.81 -7.36
C SER A 227 -9.61 5.41 -7.92
N SER A 228 -10.45 5.03 -8.88
CA SER A 228 -10.22 3.82 -9.68
C SER A 228 -8.98 3.93 -10.58
N LYS A 229 -8.44 5.13 -10.77
CA LYS A 229 -7.29 5.36 -11.62
C LYS A 229 -6.00 4.96 -10.91
N VAL A 230 -5.13 4.29 -11.68
CA VAL A 230 -3.73 4.08 -11.32
C VAL A 230 -2.89 4.83 -12.33
N ILE A 231 -1.94 5.61 -11.81
CA ILE A 231 -0.97 6.35 -12.61
C ILE A 231 0.27 5.47 -12.69
N ILE A 232 0.76 5.27 -13.91
CA ILE A 232 1.93 4.46 -14.22
C ILE A 232 2.97 5.41 -14.76
N ILE A 233 4.17 5.36 -14.19
CA ILE A 233 5.27 6.25 -14.51
C ILE A 233 6.46 5.41 -14.88
N ASP A 234 7.02 5.65 -16.05
CA ASP A 234 8.37 5.24 -16.38
C ASP A 234 9.34 6.23 -15.71
N PRO A 235 10.09 5.82 -14.68
CA PRO A 235 10.95 6.74 -13.97
C PRO A 235 12.14 7.21 -14.81
N GLU A 236 12.52 6.50 -15.87
CA GLU A 236 13.65 6.84 -16.75
C GLU A 236 13.25 7.92 -17.75
N SER A 237 12.17 7.71 -18.51
CA SER A 237 11.69 8.69 -19.50
C SER A 237 10.85 9.81 -18.88
N GLY A 238 10.25 9.58 -17.71
CA GLY A 238 9.24 10.46 -17.12
C GLY A 238 7.88 10.38 -17.82
N GLU A 239 7.70 9.45 -18.77
CA GLU A 239 6.42 9.23 -19.42
C GLU A 239 5.39 8.68 -18.42
N MET A 240 4.16 9.17 -18.57
CA MET A 240 3.05 8.84 -17.70
C MET A 240 1.89 8.27 -18.51
N SER A 241 1.29 7.20 -18.00
CA SER A 241 -0.02 6.73 -18.47
C SER A 241 -0.98 6.54 -17.29
N ILE A 242 -2.27 6.62 -17.57
CA ILE A 242 -3.33 6.46 -16.58
C ILE A 242 -4.23 5.32 -17.02
N LYS A 243 -4.44 4.35 -16.13
CA LYS A 243 -5.33 3.21 -16.36
C LYS A 243 -6.47 3.23 -15.36
N SER A 244 -7.68 2.94 -15.82
CA SER A 244 -8.85 2.79 -14.94
C SER A 244 -8.97 1.34 -14.52
N THR A 245 -8.97 1.10 -13.22
CA THR A 245 -9.19 -0.22 -12.62
C THR A 245 -10.24 -0.09 -11.52
N PRO A 246 -11.53 -0.01 -11.87
CA PRO A 246 -12.58 0.08 -10.87
C PRO A 246 -12.58 -1.16 -9.98
N GLY A 247 -12.85 -0.94 -8.71
CA GLY A 247 -13.03 -2.00 -7.73
C GLY A 247 -14.45 -2.53 -7.76
N LYS A 248 -14.80 -3.31 -6.75
CA LYS A 248 -16.15 -3.79 -6.53
C LYS A 248 -17.09 -2.69 -6.04
N TYR A 249 -16.59 -1.77 -5.20
CA TYR A 249 -17.35 -0.70 -4.55
C TYR A 249 -16.86 0.69 -4.95
N VAL A 250 -15.56 0.86 -5.18
CA VAL A 250 -14.95 2.10 -5.65
C VAL A 250 -15.03 2.16 -7.17
N SER A 251 -15.99 2.94 -7.68
CA SER A 251 -16.20 3.14 -9.11
C SER A 251 -15.30 4.23 -9.71
N ASP A 252 -15.35 4.39 -11.03
CA ASP A 252 -14.68 5.49 -11.76
C ASP A 252 -15.25 6.88 -11.43
N GLN A 253 -16.44 6.94 -10.82
CA GLN A 253 -17.13 8.17 -10.46
C GLN A 253 -17.45 8.13 -8.97
N ILE A 254 -16.66 8.86 -8.19
CA ILE A 254 -17.00 9.08 -6.79
C ILE A 254 -18.21 9.99 -6.78
N ASP A 255 -19.30 9.57 -6.12
CA ASP A 255 -20.49 10.41 -5.95
C ASP A 255 -20.19 11.52 -4.93
N PRO A 256 -20.04 12.78 -5.36
CA PRO A 256 -19.74 13.87 -4.45
C PRO A 256 -20.91 14.20 -3.53
N SER A 257 -22.13 13.71 -3.82
CA SER A 257 -23.33 14.04 -3.04
C SER A 257 -23.26 13.53 -1.60
N ASN A 258 -22.42 12.52 -1.33
CA ASN A 258 -22.16 11.99 0.00
C ASN A 258 -21.19 12.86 0.83
N PHE A 259 -20.56 13.88 0.22
CA PHE A 259 -19.55 14.72 0.86
C PHE A 259 -19.85 16.21 0.68
N THR A 260 -20.12 16.92 1.77
CA THR A 260 -20.22 18.40 1.73
C THR A 260 -18.81 18.99 1.58
N LYS A 261 -18.56 19.75 0.51
CA LYS A 261 -17.29 20.47 0.32
C LYS A 261 -16.98 21.36 1.52
N GLY A 262 -15.81 21.19 2.15
CA GLY A 262 -15.38 21.98 3.30
C GLY A 262 -15.90 21.50 4.66
N GLU A 263 -16.67 20.40 4.73
CA GLU A 263 -17.03 19.76 6.00
C GLU A 263 -16.24 18.46 6.19
N TYR A 264 -15.14 18.54 6.95
CA TYR A 264 -14.33 17.39 7.29
C TYR A 264 -15.06 16.46 8.27
N LYS A 265 -15.71 15.40 7.75
CA LYS A 265 -16.20 14.28 8.56
C LYS A 265 -15.19 13.14 8.49
N ALA A 266 -14.11 13.24 9.26
CA ALA A 266 -13.08 12.19 9.42
C ALA A 266 -13.68 10.78 9.56
N ARG A 267 -14.79 10.71 10.30
CA ARG A 267 -15.58 9.50 10.52
C ARG A 267 -16.15 8.93 9.21
N SER A 268 -16.77 9.76 8.38
CA SER A 268 -17.39 9.31 7.12
C SER A 268 -16.34 8.73 6.18
N ILE A 269 -15.26 9.48 5.94
CA ILE A 269 -14.09 9.03 5.19
C ILE A 269 -13.56 7.69 5.69
N ARG A 270 -13.39 7.56 7.02
CA ARG A 270 -12.82 6.36 7.62
C ARG A 270 -13.63 5.12 7.29
N TYR A 271 -14.94 5.28 7.10
CA TYR A 271 -15.89 4.20 6.91
C TYR A 271 -16.32 4.01 5.45
N SER A 272 -16.02 4.96 4.58
CA SER A 272 -16.28 4.87 3.14
C SER A 272 -15.48 3.76 2.47
N ALA A 273 -16.01 3.27 1.34
CA ALA A 273 -15.29 2.40 0.44
C ALA A 273 -14.06 3.14 -0.14
N GLN A 274 -12.91 2.47 -0.10
CA GLN A 274 -11.65 3.05 -0.57
C GLN A 274 -10.62 1.96 -0.91
N PHE A 275 -9.69 2.24 -1.81
CA PHE A 275 -8.49 1.44 -1.99
C PHE A 275 -7.50 1.68 -0.86
N TRP A 276 -6.97 0.60 -0.29
CA TRP A 276 -6.06 0.64 0.85
C TRP A 276 -4.59 0.43 0.48
N ASP A 277 -4.31 -0.40 -0.52
CA ASP A 277 -2.96 -0.63 -1.02
C ASP A 277 -2.97 -1.17 -2.44
N LEU A 278 -1.80 -1.12 -3.09
CA LEU A 278 -1.52 -1.74 -4.38
C LEU A 278 -0.20 -2.50 -4.29
N VAL A 279 -0.24 -3.82 -4.44
CA VAL A 279 0.94 -4.68 -4.33
C VAL A 279 1.17 -5.39 -5.65
N TRP A 280 2.40 -5.32 -6.17
CA TRP A 280 2.84 -6.07 -7.34
C TRP A 280 3.29 -7.48 -6.94
N ASP A 281 2.88 -8.50 -7.70
CA ASP A 281 3.38 -9.86 -7.61
C ASP A 281 4.28 -10.18 -8.82
N PRO A 282 5.61 -10.18 -8.65
CA PRO A 282 6.54 -10.43 -9.75
C PRO A 282 6.52 -11.88 -10.26
N TYR A 283 6.08 -12.83 -9.44
CA TYR A 283 6.09 -14.27 -9.77
C TYR A 283 4.89 -14.64 -10.63
N ARG A 284 3.72 -14.10 -10.30
CA ARG A 284 2.45 -14.34 -11.02
C ARG A 284 2.14 -13.26 -12.05
N LYS A 285 2.89 -12.15 -12.03
CA LYS A 285 2.76 -10.99 -12.92
C LYS A 285 1.38 -10.35 -12.85
N VAL A 286 0.89 -10.15 -11.62
CA VAL A 286 -0.41 -9.53 -11.34
C VAL A 286 -0.28 -8.49 -10.24
N PHE A 287 -1.23 -7.57 -10.18
CA PHE A 287 -1.40 -6.65 -9.06
C PHE A 287 -2.53 -7.10 -8.15
N TYR A 288 -2.30 -6.96 -6.85
CA TYR A 288 -3.31 -7.07 -5.81
C TYR A 288 -3.67 -5.68 -5.33
N ARG A 289 -4.86 -5.22 -5.72
CA ARG A 289 -5.38 -3.93 -5.29
C ARG A 289 -6.41 -4.15 -4.18
N ILE A 290 -6.04 -3.72 -2.98
CA ILE A 290 -6.83 -3.92 -1.78
C ILE A 290 -7.91 -2.85 -1.74
N GLU A 291 -9.15 -3.29 -1.60
CA GLU A 291 -10.31 -2.44 -1.49
C GLU A 291 -11.01 -2.71 -0.17
N LYS A 292 -11.35 -1.64 0.53
CA LYS A 292 -12.17 -1.68 1.73
C LYS A 292 -13.64 -1.46 1.32
N GLU A 293 -14.51 -2.32 1.83
CA GLU A 293 -15.97 -2.17 1.73
C GLU A 293 -16.47 -1.06 2.68
N GLU A 294 -17.49 -0.34 2.26
CA GLU A 294 -18.11 0.70 3.10
C GLU A 294 -18.81 0.06 4.30
N HIS A 295 -18.50 0.54 5.51
CA HIS A 295 -19.10 0.02 6.74
C HIS A 295 -19.32 1.13 7.76
N PHE A 296 -20.56 1.61 7.85
CA PHE A 296 -20.98 2.53 8.91
C PHE A 296 -21.49 1.72 10.08
N ASP A 297 -20.80 1.85 11.21
CA ASP A 297 -21.22 1.23 12.45
C ASP A 297 -22.61 1.74 12.89
N GLU A 298 -23.55 0.81 13.05
CA GLU A 298 -24.94 1.08 13.44
C GLU A 298 -25.10 1.25 14.96
N ASN A 299 -24.12 0.84 15.80
CA ASN A 299 -24.28 0.69 17.25
C ASN A 299 -23.15 1.26 18.13
N GLY A 300 -22.19 2.02 17.58
CA GLY A 300 -21.04 2.54 18.33
C GLY A 300 -19.87 1.56 18.46
N GLU A 301 -19.87 0.45 17.72
CA GLU A 301 -18.79 -0.52 17.69
C GLU A 301 -17.49 0.07 17.13
N ARG A 302 -16.37 -0.22 17.81
CA ARG A 302 -15.03 0.12 17.30
C ARG A 302 -14.69 -0.80 16.13
N VAL A 303 -14.92 -0.34 14.91
CA VAL A 303 -14.51 -1.06 13.70
C VAL A 303 -12.98 -1.02 13.57
N ASN A 304 -12.36 -2.20 13.57
CA ASN A 304 -10.94 -2.33 13.25
C ASN A 304 -10.78 -2.25 11.73
N THR A 305 -10.42 -1.07 11.22
CA THR A 305 -10.30 -0.82 9.78
C THR A 305 -9.14 -1.56 9.10
N ARG A 306 -8.32 -2.32 9.85
CA ARG A 306 -7.21 -3.11 9.30
C ARG A 306 -7.57 -4.58 9.05
N ARG A 307 -8.72 -5.04 9.55
CA ARG A 307 -9.15 -6.45 9.52
C ARG A 307 -10.62 -6.56 9.11
N GLY A 308 -10.95 -7.56 8.31
CA GLY A 308 -12.30 -7.77 7.78
C GLY A 308 -12.76 -6.68 6.81
N ASP A 309 -13.81 -6.98 6.05
CA ASP A 309 -14.40 -6.09 5.04
C ASP A 309 -13.43 -5.57 3.96
N HIS A 310 -12.37 -6.34 3.69
CA HIS A 310 -11.47 -6.08 2.57
C HIS A 310 -11.70 -7.08 1.44
N TRP A 311 -11.63 -6.56 0.23
CA TRP A 311 -11.64 -7.28 -1.02
C TRP A 311 -10.30 -7.13 -1.70
N ILE A 312 -9.79 -8.21 -2.27
CA ILE A 312 -8.58 -8.19 -3.09
C ILE A 312 -9.03 -8.23 -4.54
N ASN A 313 -8.75 -7.16 -5.27
CA ASN A 313 -8.94 -7.09 -6.73
C ASN A 313 -7.65 -7.55 -7.41
N ILE A 314 -7.74 -8.60 -8.23
CA ILE A 314 -6.63 -9.15 -8.99
C ILE A 314 -6.64 -8.53 -10.39
N ILE A 315 -5.53 -7.93 -10.78
CA ILE A 315 -5.38 -7.19 -12.04
C ILE A 315 -4.16 -7.74 -12.78
N ASP A 316 -4.27 -8.04 -14.08
CA ASP A 316 -3.11 -8.47 -14.87
C ASP A 316 -2.13 -7.33 -15.19
N SER A 317 -0.99 -7.67 -15.76
CA SER A 317 0.02 -6.70 -16.22
C SER A 317 -0.49 -5.74 -17.31
N ASN A 318 -1.63 -6.04 -17.95
CA ASN A 318 -2.28 -5.19 -18.95
C ASN A 318 -3.39 -4.31 -18.33
N TRP A 319 -3.51 -4.28 -17.00
CA TRP A 319 -4.52 -3.52 -16.25
C TRP A 319 -5.95 -4.01 -16.47
N LYS A 320 -6.11 -5.28 -16.84
CA LYS A 320 -7.41 -5.95 -16.91
C LYS A 320 -7.72 -6.62 -15.58
N ALA A 321 -8.89 -6.33 -15.02
CA ALA A 321 -9.40 -7.06 -13.86
C ALA A 321 -9.61 -8.55 -14.21
N LEU A 322 -9.01 -9.43 -13.42
CA LEU A 322 -9.14 -10.88 -13.53
C LEU A 322 -10.26 -11.40 -12.61
N GLY A 323 -10.42 -10.77 -11.45
CA GLY A 323 -11.46 -11.12 -10.50
C GLY A 323 -11.25 -10.46 -9.15
N HIS A 324 -12.12 -10.78 -8.21
CA HIS A 324 -12.00 -10.31 -6.83
C HIS A 324 -12.43 -11.39 -5.83
N PHE A 325 -11.84 -11.37 -4.64
CA PHE A 325 -12.25 -12.23 -3.53
C PHE A 325 -12.30 -11.44 -2.21
N LYS A 326 -13.19 -11.84 -1.30
CA LYS A 326 -13.31 -11.22 0.04
C LYS A 326 -12.33 -11.91 0.98
N LEU A 327 -11.57 -11.14 1.75
CA LEU A 327 -10.74 -11.68 2.81
C LEU A 327 -11.59 -12.07 4.02
N PRO A 328 -11.28 -13.18 4.70
CA PRO A 328 -11.91 -13.50 5.98
C PRO A 328 -11.66 -12.42 7.03
N ASN A 329 -12.57 -12.30 8.00
CA ASN A 329 -12.60 -11.16 8.93
C ASN A 329 -11.40 -11.06 9.87
N ASP A 330 -10.73 -12.17 10.11
CA ASP A 330 -9.53 -12.27 10.94
C ASP A 330 -8.24 -11.99 10.16
N HIS A 331 -8.29 -11.78 8.84
CA HIS A 331 -7.11 -11.49 8.03
C HIS A 331 -6.79 -10.00 8.01
N PHE A 332 -5.50 -9.67 8.10
CA PHE A 332 -5.01 -8.36 7.72
C PHE A 332 -5.02 -8.22 6.20
N SER A 333 -5.27 -7.00 5.72
CA SER A 333 -5.57 -6.78 4.30
C SER A 333 -4.36 -6.86 3.38
N ARG A 334 -3.16 -6.49 3.86
CA ARG A 334 -1.93 -6.46 3.07
C ARG A 334 -1.41 -7.88 2.78
N PRO A 335 -1.32 -8.31 1.51
CA PRO A 335 -0.72 -9.58 1.14
C PRO A 335 0.81 -9.53 1.24
N TYR A 336 1.41 -10.67 1.55
CA TYR A 336 2.84 -10.92 1.46
C TYR A 336 3.11 -11.86 0.29
N ILE A 337 3.95 -11.41 -0.63
CA ILE A 337 4.18 -12.11 -1.90
C ILE A 337 5.48 -12.88 -1.86
N THR A 338 5.39 -14.16 -2.22
CA THR A 338 6.52 -15.09 -2.31
C THR A 338 6.42 -15.86 -3.63
N GLU A 339 7.50 -16.54 -4.00
CA GLU A 339 7.50 -17.42 -5.17
C GLU A 339 6.41 -18.51 -5.03
N LYS A 340 6.29 -19.12 -3.85
CA LYS A 340 5.35 -20.22 -3.58
C LYS A 340 3.89 -19.80 -3.53
N GLY A 341 3.59 -18.58 -3.11
CA GLY A 341 2.21 -18.15 -2.87
C GLY A 341 2.12 -16.81 -2.17
N ILE A 342 0.93 -16.58 -1.63
CA ILE A 342 0.58 -15.34 -0.94
C ILE A 342 0.24 -15.68 0.50
N TYR A 343 0.79 -14.90 1.42
CA TYR A 343 0.49 -15.02 2.83
C TYR A 343 -0.30 -13.81 3.30
N PHE A 344 -1.23 -14.04 4.22
CA PHE A 344 -1.92 -12.99 4.95
C PHE A 344 -1.69 -13.23 6.44
N GLN A 345 -1.24 -12.19 7.15
CA GLN A 345 -1.21 -12.25 8.60
C GLN A 345 -2.65 -12.35 9.12
N ARG A 346 -2.83 -13.13 10.17
CA ARG A 346 -4.10 -13.27 10.86
C ARG A 346 -4.04 -12.58 12.22
N ALA A 347 -5.20 -12.09 12.63
CA ALA A 347 -5.45 -11.59 13.96
C ALA A 347 -5.19 -12.70 14.98
N ASN A 348 -4.46 -12.36 16.03
CA ASN A 348 -4.31 -13.24 17.16
C ASN A 348 -5.07 -12.66 18.36
N SER A 349 -6.33 -13.08 18.54
CA SER A 349 -7.16 -12.62 19.65
C SER A 349 -6.98 -13.46 20.92
N ASP A 350 -6.46 -14.68 20.79
CA ASP A 350 -6.57 -15.70 21.84
C ASP A 350 -5.21 -16.16 22.39
N ASN A 351 -4.09 -15.91 21.70
CA ASN A 351 -2.77 -16.40 22.10
C ASN A 351 -1.62 -15.45 21.75
N GLU A 352 -1.16 -14.63 22.69
CA GLU A 352 -0.03 -13.70 22.49
C GLU A 352 1.35 -14.37 22.35
N THR A 353 1.44 -15.68 22.08
CA THR A 353 2.71 -16.43 21.97
C THR A 353 2.95 -16.99 20.57
N GLU A 354 2.17 -16.54 19.58
CA GLU A 354 2.37 -16.95 18.19
C GLU A 354 2.01 -15.86 17.17
N LEU A 355 2.67 -15.88 16.01
CA LEU A 355 2.22 -15.18 14.81
C LEU A 355 1.44 -16.16 13.95
N ARG A 356 0.26 -15.77 13.46
CA ARG A 356 -0.60 -16.63 12.64
C ARG A 356 -0.64 -16.15 11.20
N PHE A 357 -0.59 -17.08 10.26
CA PHE A 357 -0.66 -16.80 8.84
C PHE A 357 -1.61 -17.77 8.13
N ALA A 358 -2.28 -17.26 7.10
CA ALA A 358 -2.90 -18.08 6.06
C ALA A 358 -2.04 -18.01 4.80
N PHE A 359 -1.84 -19.16 4.16
CA PHE A 359 -1.10 -19.29 2.91
C PHE A 359 -2.01 -19.77 1.78
N TYR A 360 -1.88 -19.12 0.62
CA TYR A 360 -2.58 -19.43 -0.62
C TYR A 360 -1.54 -19.74 -1.70
N SER A 361 -1.40 -21.01 -2.07
CA SER A 361 -0.41 -21.47 -3.08
C SER A 361 -0.77 -21.02 -4.50
N SER A 362 -2.07 -20.91 -4.78
CA SER A 362 -2.61 -20.36 -6.02
C SER A 362 -3.88 -19.59 -5.70
N LEU A 363 -3.94 -18.33 -6.12
CA LEU A 363 -5.23 -17.69 -6.29
C LEU A 363 -5.89 -18.23 -7.56
N PRO A 364 -7.22 -18.32 -7.62
CA PRO A 364 -7.93 -18.69 -8.83
C PRO A 364 -7.78 -17.51 -9.79
N ILE A 365 -6.91 -17.68 -10.77
CA ILE A 365 -6.62 -16.72 -11.84
C ILE A 365 -7.13 -17.31 -13.15
#